data_AF-A0A1B7WN38-F1
#
_entry.id   AF-A0A1B7WN38-F1
#
_cell.length_a   1.000
_cell.length_b   1.000
_cell.length_c   1.000
_cell.angle_alpha   90.00
_cell.angle_beta   90.00
_cell.angle_gamma   90.00
#
_symmetry.space_group_name_H-M   'P 1'
#
loop_
_entity.id
_entity.type
_entity.pdbx_description
1 polymer ?
#
loop_
_entity_poly.entity_id
_entity_poly.type
_entity_poly.pdbx_seq_one_letter_code
_entity_poly.pdbx_strand_id
1 'polypeptide(L)' 'MTDTPKQQEEKTISLRIFMNESLRNTFKAVCAKQGKNMSEVVTEFVENYVTEHDPNFSKKG' A
#
# COMPACT_ATOMS: atom_id res chain seq x y z
N MET A 1 -13.12 -23.82 -29.32
CA MET A 1 -12.56 -22.48 -29.10
C MET A 1 -13.04 -22.05 -27.73
N THR A 2 -12.20 -22.15 -26.70
CA THR A 2 -12.58 -21.77 -25.32
C THR A 2 -11.86 -20.48 -25.00
N ASP A 3 -12.60 -19.38 -25.06
CA ASP A 3 -12.17 -18.08 -24.56
C ASP A 3 -12.06 -18.15 -23.03
N THR A 4 -10.83 -18.19 -22.52
CA THR A 4 -10.55 -18.02 -21.09
C THR A 4 -10.73 -16.53 -20.74
N PRO A 5 -11.56 -16.17 -19.75
CA PRO A 5 -11.68 -14.77 -19.33
C PRO A 5 -10.35 -14.29 -18.75
N LYS A 6 -9.77 -13.23 -19.35
CA LYS A 6 -8.61 -12.52 -18.82
C LYS A 6 -8.98 -11.91 -17.48
N GLN A 7 -8.49 -12.49 -16.38
CA GLN A 7 -8.44 -11.80 -15.09
C GLN A 7 -7.66 -10.50 -15.31
N GLN A 8 -8.34 -9.38 -15.11
CA GLN A 8 -7.78 -8.05 -15.24
C GLN A 8 -6.83 -7.85 -14.05
N GLU A 9 -5.54 -8.11 -14.26
CA GLU A 9 -4.51 -7.87 -13.25
C GLU A 9 -4.64 -6.43 -12.73
N GLU A 10 -4.86 -6.28 -11.42
CA GLU A 10 -4.95 -4.97 -10.81
C GLU A 10 -3.64 -4.23 -11.03
N LYS A 11 -3.73 -3.09 -11.72
CA LYS A 11 -2.56 -2.32 -12.10
C LYS A 11 -1.96 -1.67 -10.85
N THR A 12 -0.91 -2.27 -10.31
CA THR A 12 -0.12 -1.64 -9.25
C THR A 12 0.59 -0.39 -9.79
N ILE A 13 0.49 0.71 -9.04
CA ILE A 13 1.20 1.96 -9.33
C ILE A 13 2.21 2.27 -8.22
N SER A 14 3.28 3.00 -8.56
CA SER A 14 4.32 3.38 -7.59
C SER A 14 4.12 4.80 -7.07
N LEU A 15 4.15 4.98 -5.76
CA LEU A 15 4.17 6.29 -5.09
C LEU A 15 5.61 6.66 -4.68
N ARG A 16 6.08 7.86 -5.03
CA ARG A 16 7.36 8.40 -4.54
C ARG A 16 7.11 9.26 -3.30
N ILE A 17 7.74 8.91 -2.19
CA ILE A 17 7.64 9.64 -0.91
C ILE A 17 8.98 10.28 -0.58
N PHE A 18 8.96 11.56 -0.21
CA PHE A 18 10.13 12.30 0.25
C PHE A 18 10.11 12.38 1.78
N MET A 19 11.21 11.98 2.41
CA MET A 19 11.39 12.01 3.86
C MET A 19 12.87 12.19 4.18
N ASN A 20 13.18 12.76 5.34
CA ASN A 20 14.56 12.84 5.80
C ASN A 20 15.12 11.44 6.16
N GLU A 21 16.44 11.32 6.17
CA GLU A 21 17.12 10.04 6.38
C GLU A 21 16.80 9.42 7.74
N SER A 22 16.77 10.23 8.79
CA SER A 22 16.50 9.78 10.17
C SER A 22 15.12 9.11 10.28
N LEU A 23 14.09 9.73 9.70
CA LEU A 23 12.73 9.19 9.66
C LEU A 23 12.67 7.90 8.85
N ARG A 24 13.29 7.87 7.66
CA ARG A 24 13.34 6.66 6.83
C ARG A 24 13.99 5.49 7.56
N ASN A 25 15.11 5.73 8.24
CA ASN A 25 15.85 4.70 8.95
C ASN A 25 15.05 4.16 10.13
N THR A 26 14.38 5.04 10.87
CA THR A 26 13.47 4.65 11.95
C THR A 26 12.29 3.84 11.42
N PHE A 27 11.63 4.31 10.35
CA PHE A 27 10.52 3.61 9.72
C PHE A 27 10.92 2.20 9.25
N LYS A 28 12.05 2.08 8.57
CA LYS A 28 12.61 0.79 8.14
C LYS A 28 12.84 -0.16 9.32
N ALA A 29 13.42 0.34 10.41
CA ALA A 29 13.69 -0.46 11.60
C ALA A 29 12.39 -0.94 12.28
N VAL A 30 11.36 -0.09 12.32
CA VAL A 30 10.03 -0.46 12.85
C VAL A 30 9.37 -1.53 11.98
N CYS A 31 9.37 -1.37 10.66
CA CYS A 31 8.83 -2.37 9.73
C CYS A 31 9.51 -3.74 9.92
N ALA A 32 10.84 -3.75 10.01
CA ALA A 32 11.62 -4.97 10.23
C ALA A 32 11.26 -5.68 11.55
N LYS A 33 11.09 -4.91 12.65
CA LYS A 33 10.66 -5.47 13.94
C LYS A 33 9.27 -6.11 13.90
N GLN A 34 8.40 -5.62 13.02
CA GLN A 34 7.04 -6.14 12.84
C GLN A 34 6.95 -7.26 11.79
N GLY A 35 8.07 -7.60 11.12
CA GLY A 35 8.06 -8.58 10.04
C GLY A 35 7.30 -8.12 8.79
N LYS A 36 7.03 -6.82 8.65
CA LYS A 36 6.34 -6.22 7.50
C LYS A 36 7.34 -5.54 6.57
N ASN A 37 7.03 -5.50 5.28
CA ASN A 37 7.81 -4.68 4.34
C ASN A 37 7.30 -3.23 4.31
N MET A 38 8.15 -2.28 3.91
CA MET A 38 7.80 -0.85 3.91
C MET A 38 6.61 -0.53 3.00
N SER A 39 6.45 -1.25 1.87
CA SER A 39 5.37 -1.01 0.93
C SER A 39 4.03 -1.39 1.53
N GLU A 40 3.94 -2.57 2.15
CA GLU A 40 2.73 -3.05 2.84
C GLU A 40 2.26 -2.04 3.89
N VAL A 41 3.18 -1.54 4.72
CA VAL A 41 2.85 -0.58 5.78
C VAL A 41 2.36 0.75 5.22
N VAL A 42 2.99 1.25 4.15
CA VAL A 42 2.55 2.49 3.49
C VAL A 42 1.20 2.31 2.81
N THR A 43 0.99 1.17 2.13
CA THR A 43 -0.30 0.85 1.49
C THR A 43 -1.40 0.76 2.53
N GLU A 44 -1.19 0.05 3.64
CA GLU A 44 -2.14 -0.05 4.75
C GLU A 44 -2.45 1.33 5.36
N PHE A 45 -1.42 2.17 5.55
CA PHE A 45 -1.60 3.53 6.04
C PHE A 45 -2.46 4.37 5.09
N VAL A 46 -2.19 4.33 3.79
CA VAL A 46 -2.95 5.07 2.78
C VAL A 46 -4.39 4.56 2.68
N GLU A 47 -4.60 3.24 2.69
CA GLU A 47 -5.94 2.64 2.68
C GLU A 47 -6.77 3.11 3.87
N ASN A 48 -6.19 3.08 5.07
CA ASN A 48 -6.87 3.52 6.29
C ASN A 48 -7.19 5.02 6.22
N TYR A 49 -6.21 5.84 5.82
CA TYR A 49 -6.40 7.29 5.67
C TYR A 49 -7.53 7.62 4.70
N VAL A 50 -7.57 6.98 3.52
CA VAL A 50 -8.63 7.25 2.54
C VAL A 50 -9.99 6.73 3.05
N THR A 51 -10.03 5.57 3.70
CA THR A 51 -11.27 5.04 4.29
C THR A 51 -11.85 5.97 5.36
N GLU A 52 -11.00 6.62 6.15
CA GLU A 52 -11.42 7.58 7.18
C GLU A 52 -11.93 8.91 6.59
N HIS A 53 -11.45 9.30 5.40
CA HIS A 53 -11.67 10.63 4.84
C HIS A 53 -12.54 10.69 3.57
N ASP A 54 -12.77 9.57 2.91
CA ASP A 54 -13.65 9.45 1.74
C ASP A 54 -14.76 8.40 2.01
N PRO A 55 -16.00 8.84 2.30
CA PRO A 55 -17.10 7.92 2.58
C PRO A 55 -17.50 7.05 1.37
N ASN A 56 -17.01 7.35 0.17
CA ASN A 56 -17.26 6.55 -1.03
C ASN A 56 -16.14 5.55 -1.32
N PHE A 57 -15.00 5.65 -0.62
CA PHE A 57 -13.93 4.67 -0.76
C PHE A 57 -14.27 3.41 0.04
N SER A 58 -14.60 2.33 -0.68
CA SER A 58 -14.75 1.00 -0.09
C SER A 58 -13.49 0.19 -0.36
N LYS A 59 -12.83 -0.28 0.69
CA LYS A 59 -11.82 -1.33 0.58
C LYS A 59 -12.44 -2.51 -0.15
N LYS A 60 -12.01 -2.80 -1.38
CA LYS A 60 -12.35 -4.07 -2.03
C LYS A 60 -11.57 -5.14 -1.28
N GLY A 61 -12.29 -5.99 -0.56
CA GLY A 61 -11.74 -7.16 0.12
C GLY A 61 -11.34 -8.26 -0.85
#